data_AF-A0AAW0F7A1-F1
#
_entry.id   AF-A0AAW0F7A1-F1
#
_cell.length_a   1.000
_cell.length_b   1.000
_cell.length_c   1.000
_cell.angle_alpha   90.00
_cell.angle_beta   90.00
_cell.angle_gamma   90.00
#
_symmetry.space_group_name_H-M   'P 1'
#
loop_
_entity.id
_entity.type
_entity.pdbx_description
1 polymer ?
#
loop_
_entity_poly.entity_id
_entity_poly.type
_entity_poly.pdbx_seq_one_letter_code
_entity_poly.pdbx_strand_id
1 'polypeptide(L)'
;MSEVENLNITRLPFPPLPSVVPPDSYDSHRGKQTPLVIDNGSTYLRFGFATSSTPRSGPNMVAKYKERRTNKPLLLFGEGVEIESGAKTQAKTPWEGDVLLNFDALT
;
A
#
# COMPACT_ATOMS: atom_id res chain seq x y z
N MET A 1 -30.75 44.57 6.24
CA MET A 1 -30.40 43.37 7.02
C MET A 1 -30.02 42.30 6.01
N SER A 2 -28.73 42.11 5.77
CA SER A 2 -28.23 41.13 4.80
C SER A 2 -28.27 39.73 5.44
N GLU A 3 -29.05 38.85 4.84
CA GLU A 3 -29.08 37.42 5.14
C GLU A 3 -27.68 36.84 5.02
N VAL A 4 -27.15 36.30 6.12
CA VAL A 4 -25.88 35.56 6.10
C VAL A 4 -26.19 34.20 5.49
N GLU A 5 -25.79 34.04 4.23
CA GLU A 5 -25.88 32.79 3.48
C GLU A 5 -25.12 31.69 4.23
N ASN A 6 -25.86 30.71 4.78
CA ASN A 6 -25.27 29.58 5.50
C ASN A 6 -24.61 28.64 4.49
N LEU A 7 -23.29 28.75 4.32
CA LEU A 7 -22.50 27.88 3.44
C LEU A 7 -22.39 26.46 4.02
N ASN A 8 -22.72 25.46 3.21
CA ASN A 8 -22.55 24.03 3.54
C ASN A 8 -21.06 23.63 3.44
N ILE A 9 -20.27 23.99 4.46
CA ILE A 9 -18.84 23.67 4.52
C ILE A 9 -18.63 22.33 5.21
N THR A 10 -18.07 21.35 4.48
CA THR A 10 -17.57 20.10 5.06
C THR A 10 -16.05 20.18 5.21
N ARG A 11 -15.55 20.05 6.45
CA ARG A 11 -14.10 20.01 6.72
C ARG A 11 -13.61 18.57 6.59
N LEU A 12 -12.55 18.38 5.81
CA LEU A 12 -11.88 17.08 5.74
C LEU A 12 -11.15 16.81 7.06
N PRO A 13 -11.19 15.58 7.59
CA PRO A 13 -10.40 15.23 8.76
C PRO A 13 -8.90 15.35 8.44
N PHE A 14 -8.11 15.79 9.42
CA PHE A 14 -6.66 15.74 9.29
C PHE A 14 -6.23 14.26 9.24
N PRO A 15 -5.40 13.86 8.25
CA PRO A 15 -4.88 12.51 8.22
C PRO A 15 -4.04 12.26 9.48
N PRO A 16 -4.17 11.10 10.12
CA PRO A 16 -3.31 10.74 11.25
C PRO A 16 -1.85 10.70 10.79
N LEU A 17 -0.93 11.09 11.68
CA LEU A 17 0.49 10.95 11.40
C LEU A 17 0.84 9.47 11.23
N PRO A 18 1.74 9.11 10.31
CA PRO A 18 2.23 7.75 10.19
C PRO A 18 2.81 7.28 11.53
N SER A 19 2.38 6.10 11.98
CA SER A 19 2.96 5.45 13.16
C SER A 19 3.74 4.22 12.74
N VAL A 20 4.88 3.97 13.38
CA VAL A 20 5.67 2.77 13.14
C VAL A 20 4.93 1.59 13.75
N VAL A 21 4.45 0.68 12.90
CA VAL A 21 3.81 -0.55 13.35
C VAL A 21 4.89 -1.61 13.55
N PRO A 22 5.05 -2.17 14.77
CA PRO A 22 5.96 -3.28 14.97
C PRO A 22 5.49 -4.52 14.19
N PRO A 23 6.40 -5.38 13.73
CA PRO A 23 6.01 -6.62 13.07
C PRO A 23 5.19 -7.49 14.01
N ASP A 24 4.12 -8.10 13.49
CA ASP A 24 3.33 -9.08 14.23
C ASP A 24 4.19 -10.28 14.63
N SER A 25 3.89 -10.89 15.78
CA SER A 25 4.54 -12.14 16.18
C SER A 25 4.12 -13.29 15.25
N TYR A 26 5.11 -14.06 14.79
CA TYR A 26 4.93 -15.29 14.03
C TYR A 26 4.73 -16.53 14.92
N ASP A 27 4.86 -16.40 16.24
CA ASP A 27 4.94 -17.55 17.16
C ASP A 27 3.66 -18.40 17.17
N SER A 28 2.50 -17.78 16.93
CA SER A 28 1.23 -18.49 16.79
C SER A 28 1.17 -19.45 15.60
N HIS A 29 2.01 -19.27 14.58
CA HIS A 29 2.01 -20.04 13.33
C HIS A 29 3.24 -20.93 13.16
N ARG A 30 4.31 -20.69 13.94
CA ARG A 30 5.57 -21.43 13.90
C ARG A 30 5.34 -22.92 14.12
N GLY A 31 5.81 -23.74 13.17
CA GLY A 31 5.71 -25.20 13.22
C GLY A 31 4.30 -25.77 12.99
N LYS A 32 3.29 -24.94 12.75
CA LYS A 32 1.90 -25.39 12.54
C LYS A 32 1.50 -25.55 11.08
N GLN A 33 2.42 -25.24 10.16
CA GLN A 33 2.15 -25.22 8.71
C GLN A 33 0.90 -24.40 8.35
N THR A 34 0.62 -23.33 9.10
CA THR A 34 -0.53 -22.45 8.81
C THR A 34 -0.34 -21.84 7.42
N PRO A 35 -1.27 -22.06 6.47
CA PRO A 35 -1.12 -21.54 5.12
C PRO A 35 -1.13 -20.01 5.09
N LEU A 36 -0.36 -19.44 4.17
CA LEU A 36 -0.46 -18.03 3.78
C LEU A 36 -1.41 -17.94 2.58
N VAL A 37 -2.38 -17.05 2.66
CA VAL A 37 -3.33 -16.74 1.60
C VAL A 37 -2.91 -15.40 0.99
N ILE A 38 -2.76 -15.36 -0.34
CA ILE A 38 -2.43 -14.16 -1.10
C ILE A 38 -3.50 -13.98 -2.16
N ASP A 39 -4.26 -12.91 -2.03
CA ASP A 39 -5.24 -12.45 -3.00
C ASP A 39 -4.65 -11.25 -3.74
N ASN A 40 -4.16 -11.53 -4.95
CA ASN A 40 -3.41 -10.61 -5.77
C ASN A 40 -4.37 -9.75 -6.62
N GLY A 41 -5.08 -8.83 -5.98
CA GLY A 41 -6.02 -7.93 -6.65
C GLY A 41 -5.32 -6.84 -7.46
N SER A 42 -5.98 -6.36 -8.52
CA SER A 42 -5.46 -5.33 -9.43
C SER A 42 -5.23 -3.97 -8.76
N THR A 43 -6.09 -3.62 -7.80
CA THR A 43 -5.99 -2.39 -7.00
C THR A 43 -5.23 -2.62 -5.69
N TYR A 44 -5.60 -3.67 -4.97
CA TYR A 44 -5.10 -3.96 -3.63
C TYR A 44 -4.58 -5.39 -3.53
N LEU A 45 -3.36 -5.52 -3.04
CA LEU A 45 -2.79 -6.80 -2.63
C LEU A 45 -3.29 -7.11 -1.23
N ARG A 46 -3.95 -8.26 -1.06
CA ARG A 46 -4.48 -8.73 0.22
C ARG A 46 -3.78 -10.01 0.61
N PHE A 47 -3.33 -10.10 1.86
CA PHE A 47 -2.59 -11.26 2.33
C PHE A 47 -2.80 -11.51 3.82
N GLY A 48 -2.57 -12.74 4.24
CA GLY A 48 -2.66 -13.11 5.65
C GLY A 48 -2.59 -14.61 5.86
N PHE A 49 -2.53 -15.04 7.12
CA PHE A 49 -2.65 -16.46 7.43
C PHE A 49 -4.08 -16.93 7.22
N ALA A 50 -4.28 -18.18 6.81
CA ALA A 50 -5.61 -18.77 6.59
C ALA A 50 -6.49 -18.78 7.85
N THR A 51 -5.88 -18.62 9.03
CA THR A 51 -6.57 -18.52 10.34
C THR A 51 -6.95 -17.09 10.72
N SER A 52 -6.52 -16.07 9.97
CA SER A 52 -6.84 -14.67 10.24
C SER A 52 -8.27 -14.35 9.82
N SER A 53 -9.02 -13.62 10.66
CA SER A 53 -10.38 -13.18 10.34
C SER A 53 -10.43 -12.00 9.36
N THR A 54 -9.36 -11.20 9.33
CA THR A 54 -9.21 -10.04 8.44
C THR A 54 -7.88 -10.10 7.69
N PRO A 55 -7.86 -9.80 6.38
CA PRO A 55 -6.61 -9.74 5.63
C PRO A 55 -5.84 -8.45 5.96
N ARG A 56 -4.52 -8.51 5.84
CA ARG A 56 -3.70 -7.31 5.60
C ARG A 56 -3.93 -6.89 4.15
N SER A 57 -3.88 -5.59 3.88
CA SER A 57 -4.13 -5.04 2.55
C SER A 57 -3.26 -3.82 2.33
N GLY A 58 -2.78 -3.64 1.10
CA GLY A 58 -2.07 -2.44 0.67
C GLY A 58 -2.16 -2.25 -0.85
N PRO A 59 -1.78 -1.08 -1.38
CA PRO A 59 -1.81 -0.82 -2.82
C PRO A 59 -0.93 -1.81 -3.60
N ASN A 60 -1.41 -2.32 -4.73
CA ASN A 60 -0.62 -3.24 -5.57
C ASN A 60 0.21 -2.47 -6.61
N MET A 61 1.22 -1.75 -6.12
CA MET A 61 2.09 -0.94 -6.96
C MET A 61 3.54 -0.99 -6.48
N VAL A 62 4.45 -0.77 -7.41
CA VAL A 62 5.90 -0.74 -7.19
C VAL A 62 6.52 0.48 -7.84
N ALA A 63 7.52 1.06 -7.20
CA ALA A 63 8.35 2.11 -7.77
C ALA A 63 9.83 1.73 -7.66
N LYS A 64 10.53 1.75 -8.78
CA LYS A 64 11.97 1.49 -8.87
C LYS A 64 12.65 2.71 -9.46
N TYR A 65 13.54 3.33 -8.70
CA TYR A 65 14.28 4.50 -9.16
C TYR A 65 15.62 4.64 -8.42
N LYS A 66 16.46 5.56 -8.88
CA LYS A 66 17.75 5.88 -8.25
C LYS A 66 17.61 7.18 -7.48
N GLU A 67 17.80 7.16 -6.17
CA GLU A 67 17.74 8.38 -5.36
C GLU A 67 18.90 9.30 -5.74
N ARG A 68 18.61 10.55 -6.08
CA ARG A 68 19.65 11.50 -6.53
C ARG A 68 20.66 11.84 -5.44
N ARG A 69 20.21 11.92 -4.19
CA ARG A 69 21.04 12.35 -3.04
C ARG A 69 22.06 11.30 -2.63
N THR A 70 21.62 10.04 -2.48
CA THR A 70 22.50 8.95 -2.04
C THR A 70 23.07 8.15 -3.22
N ASN A 71 22.57 8.37 -4.43
CA ASN A 71 22.91 7.64 -5.65
C ASN A 71 22.65 6.12 -5.51
N LYS A 72 21.76 5.72 -4.59
CA LYS A 72 21.40 4.31 -4.34
C LYS A 72 20.14 3.95 -5.12
N PRO A 73 20.05 2.72 -5.66
CA PRO A 73 18.80 2.20 -6.17
C PRO A 73 17.83 1.98 -5.01
N LEU A 74 16.59 2.45 -5.19
CA LEU A 74 15.49 2.24 -4.27
C LEU A 74 14.39 1.45 -4.98
N LEU A 75 13.78 0.56 -4.21
CA LEU A 75 12.63 -0.24 -4.60
C LEU A 75 11.59 -0.10 -3.49
N LEU A 76 10.45 0.48 -3.83
CA LEU A 76 9.37 0.76 -2.92
C LEU A 76 8.10 0.04 -3.39
N PHE A 77 7.30 -0.39 -2.44
CA PHE A 77 6.08 -1.16 -2.67
C PHE A 77 4.93 -0.60 -1.84
N GLY A 78 3.71 -0.76 -2.35
CA GLY A 78 2.49 -0.39 -1.63
C GLY A 78 2.53 1.05 -1.12
N GLU A 79 2.24 1.23 0.16
CA GLU A 79 2.24 2.54 0.84
C GLU A 79 3.61 3.23 0.79
N GLY A 80 4.70 2.46 0.69
CA GLY A 80 6.05 3.00 0.52
C GLY A 80 6.19 3.87 -0.74
N VAL A 81 5.42 3.58 -1.79
CA VAL A 81 5.39 4.37 -3.02
C VAL A 81 4.68 5.72 -2.82
N GLU A 82 3.70 5.78 -1.91
CA GLU A 82 2.95 7.01 -1.64
C GLU A 82 3.70 7.99 -0.74
N ILE A 83 4.59 7.48 0.11
CA ILE A 83 5.36 8.30 1.07
C ILE A 83 6.40 9.17 0.36
N GLU A 84 6.93 8.73 -0.78
CA GLU A 84 8.03 9.41 -1.47
C GLU A 84 7.59 10.00 -2.82
N SER A 85 7.78 11.32 -2.99
CA SER A 85 7.24 12.05 -4.14
C SER A 85 7.85 11.61 -5.48
N GLY A 86 9.13 11.20 -5.47
CA GLY A 86 9.83 10.67 -6.64
C GLY A 86 9.25 9.32 -7.11
N ALA A 87 8.89 8.47 -6.16
CA ALA A 87 8.36 7.13 -6.35
C ALA A 87 6.96 7.18 -6.92
N LYS A 88 6.11 8.09 -6.42
CA LYS A 88 4.75 8.27 -6.94
C LYS A 88 4.72 8.50 -8.45
N THR A 89 5.65 9.30 -8.98
CA THR A 89 5.73 9.55 -10.44
C THR A 89 6.26 8.37 -11.25
N GLN A 90 6.97 7.44 -10.61
CA GLN A 90 7.57 6.26 -11.24
C GLN A 90 6.86 4.96 -10.84
N ALA A 91 5.70 5.07 -10.21
CA ALA A 91 4.89 3.96 -9.77
C ALA A 91 4.33 3.20 -10.98
N LYS A 92 4.37 1.88 -10.91
CA LYS A 92 3.82 0.98 -11.91
C LYS A 92 2.95 -0.06 -11.21
N THR A 93 1.88 -0.44 -11.88
CA THR A 93 1.07 -1.61 -11.53
C THR A 93 1.45 -2.78 -12.44
N PRO A 94 1.45 -4.03 -11.92
CA PRO A 94 1.63 -5.21 -12.76
C PRO A 94 0.40 -5.54 -13.62
N TRP A 95 -0.72 -4.85 -13.41
CA TRP A 95 -2.03 -5.14 -14.00
C TRP A 95 -2.43 -4.17 -15.11
N GLU A 96 -3.11 -4.70 -16.13
CA GLU A 96 -3.92 -3.92 -17.07
C GLU A 96 -5.36 -4.39 -16.96
N GLY A 97 -6.22 -3.57 -16.35
CA GLY A 97 -7.50 -4.04 -15.83
C GLY A 97 -7.29 -5.11 -14.77
N ASP A 98 -7.87 -6.30 -14.97
CA ASP A 98 -7.75 -7.44 -14.06
C ASP A 98 -6.80 -8.54 -14.57
N VAL A 99 -5.97 -8.23 -15.58
CA VAL A 99 -5.03 -9.17 -16.18
C VAL A 99 -3.61 -8.79 -15.83
N LEU A 100 -2.85 -9.77 -15.33
CA LEU A 100 -1.42 -9.63 -15.03
C LEU A 100 -0.64 -9.60 -16.35
N LEU A 101 -0.09 -8.45 -16.72
CA LEU A 101 0.66 -8.27 -17.97
C LEU A 101 2.10 -7.81 -17.77
N ASN A 102 2.42 -7.25 -16.60
CA ASN A 102 3.75 -6.76 -16.30
C ASN A 102 4.35 -7.52 -15.11
N PHE A 103 4.95 -8.66 -15.42
CA PHE A 103 5.56 -9.58 -14.45
C PHE A 103 6.73 -8.94 -13.70
N ASP A 104 7.48 -8.03 -14.33
CA ASP A 104 8.60 -7.33 -13.68
C ASP A 104 8.14 -6.39 -12.56
N ALA A 105 6.88 -5.96 -12.58
CA ALA A 105 6.28 -5.16 -11.52
C ALA A 105 5.65 -6.00 -10.40
N LEU A 106 5.56 -7.32 -10.58
CA LEU A 106 5.13 -8.26 -9.56
C LEU A 106 6.39 -8.84 -8.90
N THR A 107 6.90 -8.18 -7.87
CA THR A 107 8.15 -8.56 -7.17
C THR A 107 7.95 -8.69 -5.67
#